data_AF-A0A147HZ26-F1
#
_entry.id   AF-A0A147HZ26-F1
#
_cell.length_a   1.000
_cell.length_b   1.000
_cell.length_c   1.000
_cell.angle_alpha   90.00
_cell.angle_beta   90.00
_cell.angle_gamma   90.00
#
_symmetry.space_group_name_H-M   'P 1'
#
loop_
_entity.id
_entity.type
_entity.pdbx_description
1 polymer ?
#
loop_
_entity_poly.entity_id
_entity_poly.type
_entity_poly.pdbx_seq_one_letter_code
_entity_poly.pdbx_strand_id
1 'polypeptide(L)'
;MGARGTTRRARCAALAIGLTLTIATAAGAVGPQLDFLPWKSRGDAPPRKVTVPVPPPARGVRLPRIAGPAGRPLVVIDAGHGGNDPGAINPATGLREKDVTLKIARAIRDALIEGGRARVGLNRDDDRFIMLRERFG
;
A
#
# COMPACT_ATOMS: atom_id res chain seq x y z
N MET A 1 29.52 -58.60 30.62
CA MET A 1 29.12 -59.74 29.79
C MET A 1 28.40 -59.17 28.57
N GLY A 2 28.94 -59.03 27.36
CA GLY A 2 30.08 -59.67 26.71
C GLY A 2 29.58 -60.64 25.64
N ALA A 3 29.38 -60.19 24.40
CA ALA A 3 29.67 -60.96 23.17
C ALA A 3 29.43 -60.11 21.91
N ARG A 4 30.48 -60.07 21.07
CA ARG A 4 30.53 -59.54 19.71
C ARG A 4 30.32 -60.69 18.72
N GLY A 5 29.71 -60.43 17.57
CA GLY A 5 29.76 -61.30 16.37
C GLY A 5 29.31 -60.49 15.15
N THR A 6 30.23 -59.90 14.37
CA THR A 6 30.94 -60.42 13.18
C THR A 6 30.06 -60.78 11.96
N THR A 7 29.98 -59.82 11.04
CA THR A 7 30.14 -59.90 9.57
C THR A 7 29.53 -61.07 8.79
N ARG A 8 28.73 -60.72 7.77
CA ARG A 8 29.04 -61.08 6.37
C ARG A 8 28.33 -60.14 5.40
N ARG A 9 29.12 -59.50 4.55
CA ARG A 9 28.69 -58.71 3.39
C ARG A 9 28.09 -59.66 2.35
N ALA A 10 26.85 -59.42 1.94
CA ALA A 10 26.31 -59.95 0.69
C ALA A 10 26.25 -58.79 -0.31
N ARG A 11 27.08 -58.89 -1.35
CA ARG A 11 27.03 -58.03 -2.53
C ARG A 11 25.89 -58.54 -3.41
N CYS A 12 24.78 -57.80 -3.50
CA CYS A 12 23.82 -57.97 -4.59
C CYS A 12 24.02 -56.81 -5.56
N ALA A 13 24.65 -57.11 -6.69
CA ALA A 13 24.69 -56.24 -7.85
C ALA A 13 23.30 -56.26 -8.51
N ALA A 14 22.55 -55.18 -8.36
CA ALA A 14 21.35 -54.93 -9.15
C ALA A 14 21.75 -54.04 -10.33
N LEU A 15 21.86 -54.67 -11.50
CA LEU A 15 22.01 -53.98 -12.78
C LEU A 15 20.67 -53.32 -13.12
N ALA A 16 20.49 -52.06 -12.73
CA ALA A 16 19.35 -51.25 -13.15
C ALA A 16 19.70 -50.57 -14.48
N ILE A 17 19.13 -51.10 -15.56
CA ILE A 17 19.11 -50.44 -16.87
C ILE A 17 18.10 -49.29 -16.77
N GLY A 18 18.56 -48.14 -16.30
CA GLY A 18 17.78 -46.91 -16.22
C GLY A 18 17.89 -46.13 -17.53
N LEU A 19 16.88 -46.23 -18.38
CA LEU A 19 16.67 -45.34 -19.51
C LEU A 19 16.35 -43.93 -18.98
N THR A 20 17.34 -43.06 -18.87
CA THR A 20 17.12 -41.63 -18.63
C THR A 20 16.53 -40.99 -19.88
N LEU A 21 15.21 -40.79 -19.88
CA LEU A 21 14.53 -39.91 -20.81
C LEU A 21 14.84 -38.46 -20.40
N THR A 22 15.87 -37.85 -21.00
CA THR A 22 16.11 -36.41 -20.88
C THR A 22 15.03 -35.70 -21.69
N ILE A 23 14.00 -35.21 -21.03
CA ILE A 23 13.05 -34.28 -21.64
C ILE A 23 13.79 -32.95 -21.74
N ALA A 24 14.30 -32.63 -22.93
CA ALA A 24 14.78 -31.29 -23.23
C ALA A 24 13.58 -30.33 -23.16
N THR A 25 13.45 -29.58 -22.07
CA THR A 25 12.53 -28.44 -22.01
C THR A 25 13.11 -27.36 -22.93
N ALA A 26 12.58 -27.28 -24.14
CA ALA A 26 12.84 -26.21 -25.07
C ALA A 26 12.49 -24.86 -24.44
N ALA A 27 13.46 -23.94 -24.52
CA ALA A 27 13.35 -22.48 -24.51
C ALA A 27 12.12 -21.89 -23.82
N GLY A 28 12.33 -21.33 -22.62
CA GLY A 28 11.41 -20.39 -22.02
C GLY A 28 11.08 -19.27 -23.00
N ALA A 29 9.81 -19.18 -23.37
CA ALA A 29 9.27 -18.09 -24.15
C ALA A 29 9.49 -16.77 -23.40
N VAL A 30 10.38 -15.93 -23.92
CA VAL A 30 10.52 -14.53 -23.49
C VAL A 30 9.29 -13.80 -24.03
N GLY A 31 8.24 -13.70 -23.22
CA GLY A 31 7.10 -12.83 -23.52
C GLY A 31 7.55 -11.37 -23.56
N PRO A 32 6.86 -10.48 -24.30
CA PRO A 32 7.24 -9.07 -24.38
C PRO A 32 7.14 -8.46 -22.97
N GLN A 33 8.28 -8.03 -22.45
CA GLN A 33 8.36 -7.38 -21.15
C GLN A 33 7.62 -6.05 -21.25
N LEU A 34 6.57 -5.87 -20.44
CA LEU A 34 5.79 -4.64 -20.38
C LEU A 34 6.60 -3.57 -19.61
N ASP A 35 7.57 -2.99 -20.32
CA ASP A 35 8.54 -2.00 -19.82
C ASP A 35 8.07 -0.55 -20.03
N PHE A 36 6.86 -0.34 -20.53
CA PHE A 36 6.25 0.98 -20.73
C PHE A 36 5.64 1.58 -19.44
N LEU A 37 5.68 0.84 -18.32
CA LEU A 37 5.14 1.29 -17.04
C LEU A 37 6.17 2.16 -16.30
N PRO A 38 5.86 3.45 -16.04
CA PRO A 38 6.83 4.44 -15.52
C PRO A 38 7.30 4.19 -14.08
N TRP A 39 6.78 3.15 -13.43
CA TRP A 39 7.18 2.78 -12.06
C TRP A 39 8.33 1.76 -12.04
N LYS A 40 8.57 1.02 -13.14
CA LYS A 40 9.69 0.06 -13.24
C LYS A 40 11.04 0.72 -13.56
N SER A 41 11.04 1.96 -14.07
CA SER A 41 12.25 2.72 -14.39
C SER A 41 12.70 3.69 -13.28
N ARG A 42 12.17 3.57 -12.05
CA ARG A 42 12.57 4.42 -10.91
C ARG A 42 13.78 3.84 -10.19
N GLY A 43 14.93 3.80 -10.88
CA GLY A 43 16.22 3.71 -10.22
C GLY A 43 16.59 5.08 -9.63
N ASP A 44 16.81 5.12 -8.32
CA ASP A 44 17.56 6.15 -7.57
C ASP A 44 17.42 7.61 -8.03
N ALA A 45 16.20 8.14 -8.01
CA ALA A 45 16.03 9.59 -8.02
C ALA A 45 16.53 10.16 -6.68
N PRO A 46 17.48 11.11 -6.65
CA PRO A 46 17.94 11.72 -5.40
C PRO A 46 16.76 12.41 -4.69
N PRO A 47 16.72 12.40 -3.33
CA PRO A 47 15.63 13.01 -2.59
C PRO A 47 15.59 14.52 -2.86
N ARG A 48 14.64 14.96 -3.68
CA ARG A 48 14.39 16.38 -3.94
C ARG A 48 13.74 17.00 -2.71
N LYS A 49 14.51 17.74 -1.90
CA LYS A 49 13.99 18.52 -0.76
C LYS A 49 13.65 19.93 -1.22
N VAL A 50 12.35 20.24 -1.28
CA VAL A 50 11.87 21.61 -1.49
C VAL A 50 11.56 22.20 -0.11
N THR A 51 12.21 23.30 0.25
CA THR A 51 11.90 24.06 1.47
C THR A 51 11.14 25.30 1.05
N VAL A 52 9.84 25.37 1.37
CA VAL A 52 9.03 26.58 1.19
C VAL A 52 8.81 27.20 2.58
N PRO A 53 9.00 28.51 2.76
CA PRO A 53 8.64 29.18 4.01
C PRO A 53 7.13 29.08 4.22
N VAL A 54 6.73 28.41 5.30
CA VAL A 54 5.31 28.28 5.67
C VAL A 54 4.90 29.55 6.44
N PRO A 55 3.84 30.27 6.01
CA PRO A 55 3.34 31.42 6.74
C PRO A 55 2.85 31.01 8.15
N PRO A 56 2.78 31.97 9.10
CA PRO A 56 2.21 31.68 10.41
C PRO A 56 0.77 31.19 10.26
N PRO A 57 0.32 30.21 11.07
CA PRO A 57 -0.99 29.61 10.93
C PRO A 57 -2.09 30.66 11.04
N ALA A 58 -3.07 30.60 10.14
CA ALA A 58 -4.20 31.52 10.13
C ALA A 58 -4.96 31.45 11.47
N ARG A 59 -5.11 32.59 12.15
CA ARG A 59 -5.84 32.69 13.42
C ARG A 59 -7.31 32.36 13.20
N GLY A 60 -7.87 31.51 14.06
CA GLY A 60 -9.29 31.15 14.06
C GLY A 60 -9.65 29.90 13.23
N VAL A 61 -8.69 29.23 12.60
CA VAL A 61 -8.94 27.96 11.92
C VAL A 61 -9.11 26.84 12.95
N ARG A 62 -10.27 26.19 12.94
CA ARG A 62 -10.52 25.02 13.80
C ARG A 62 -9.73 23.84 13.26
N LEU A 63 -8.70 23.43 13.98
CA LEU A 63 -7.90 22.25 13.61
C LEU A 63 -8.77 20.97 13.64
N PRO A 64 -8.53 20.04 12.71
CA PRO A 64 -9.24 18.78 12.69
C PRO A 64 -8.93 17.94 13.92
N ARG A 65 -9.90 17.14 14.36
CA ARG A 65 -9.69 16.17 15.45
C ARG A 65 -8.68 15.12 15.00
N ILE A 66 -7.62 14.94 15.79
CA ILE A 66 -6.62 13.90 15.57
C ILE A 66 -7.01 12.68 16.42
N ALA A 67 -7.09 11.51 15.79
CA ALA A 67 -7.35 10.23 16.43
C ALA A 67 -6.11 9.34 16.42
N GLY A 68 -6.02 8.41 17.38
CA GLY A 68 -4.90 7.47 17.53
C GLY A 68 -3.90 7.85 18.64
N PRO A 69 -2.95 6.95 18.97
CA PRO A 69 -2.06 7.10 20.11
C PRO A 69 -1.00 8.19 19.91
N ALA A 70 -0.69 8.93 20.98
CA ALA A 70 0.38 9.93 20.99
C ALA A 70 1.75 9.33 20.65
N GLY A 71 2.68 10.16 20.16
CA GLY A 71 4.03 9.73 19.78
C GLY A 71 4.15 9.01 18.42
N ARG A 72 3.04 8.84 17.69
CA ARG A 72 3.07 8.31 16.31
C ARG A 72 3.09 9.42 15.26
N PRO A 73 3.60 9.14 14.04
CA PRO A 73 3.47 10.04 12.90
C PRO A 73 2.01 10.44 12.65
N LEU A 74 1.79 11.68 12.23
CA LEU A 74 0.46 12.17 11.85
C LEU A 74 0.26 12.02 10.34
N VAL A 75 -0.83 11.35 9.97
CA VAL A 75 -1.33 11.27 8.59
C VAL A 75 -2.58 12.14 8.50
N VAL A 76 -2.59 13.08 7.55
CA VAL A 76 -3.76 13.90 7.27
C VAL A 76 -4.40 13.39 5.98
N ILE A 77 -5.68 13.04 6.05
CA ILE A 77 -6.45 12.53 4.92
C ILE A 77 -7.41 13.62 4.44
N ASP A 78 -7.32 13.95 3.16
CA ASP A 78 -8.19 14.93 2.54
C ASP A 78 -9.37 14.24 1.85
N ALA A 79 -10.59 14.48 2.36
CA ALA A 79 -11.81 14.05 1.69
C ALA A 79 -12.21 15.14 0.69
N GLY A 80 -11.94 14.91 -0.60
CA GLY A 80 -12.24 15.84 -1.69
C GLY A 80 -13.71 16.29 -1.73
N HIS A 81 -13.95 17.49 -2.27
CA HIS A 81 -15.28 18.12 -2.36
C HIS A 81 -15.98 18.27 -0.99
N GLY A 82 -17.30 18.41 -0.96
CA GLY A 82 -18.12 18.49 0.25
C GLY A 82 -19.08 19.68 0.25
N GLY A 83 -20.15 19.60 1.02
CA GLY A 83 -21.19 20.64 1.09
C GLY A 83 -21.80 20.91 -0.28
N ASN A 84 -21.67 22.15 -0.76
CA ASN A 84 -22.22 22.62 -2.03
C ASN A 84 -21.47 22.12 -3.26
N ASP A 85 -20.25 21.61 -3.09
CA ASP A 85 -19.47 21.02 -4.17
C ASP A 85 -19.68 19.50 -4.15
N PRO A 86 -20.48 18.93 -5.07
CA PRO A 86 -20.69 17.48 -5.15
C PRO A 86 -19.50 16.73 -5.76
N GLY A 87 -18.59 17.42 -6.45
CA GLY A 87 -17.64 16.82 -7.37
C GLY A 87 -18.33 16.15 -8.56
N ALA A 88 -17.69 15.12 -9.11
CA ALA A 88 -18.27 14.33 -10.19
C ALA A 88 -19.57 13.63 -9.74
N ILE A 89 -20.55 13.57 -10.65
CA ILE A 89 -21.81 12.87 -10.43
C ILE A 89 -21.92 11.76 -11.47
N ASN A 90 -22.15 10.53 -11.02
CA ASN A 90 -22.45 9.42 -11.92
C ASN A 90 -23.87 9.60 -12.50
N PRO A 91 -24.06 9.71 -13.83
CA PRO A 91 -25.38 9.95 -14.42
C PRO A 91 -26.37 8.79 -14.25
N ALA A 92 -25.88 7.56 -14.16
CA ALA A 92 -26.71 6.37 -14.09
C ALA A 92 -27.15 6.06 -12.65
N THR A 93 -26.29 6.31 -11.66
CA THR A 93 -26.55 5.95 -10.26
C THR A 93 -26.83 7.15 -9.35
N GLY A 94 -26.55 8.37 -9.82
CA GLY A 94 -26.64 9.60 -9.02
C GLY A 94 -25.56 9.72 -7.93
N LEU A 95 -24.59 8.80 -7.90
CA LEU A 95 -23.53 8.79 -6.88
C LEU A 95 -22.65 10.03 -7.02
N ARG A 96 -22.40 10.72 -5.91
CA ARG A 96 -21.60 11.95 -5.86
C ARG A 96 -20.23 11.65 -5.30
N GLU A 97 -19.21 12.22 -5.93
CA GLU A 97 -17.82 12.05 -5.55
C GLU A 97 -17.58 12.40 -4.07
N LYS A 98 -18.16 13.50 -3.58
CA LYS A 98 -18.04 13.92 -2.18
C LYS A 98 -18.43 12.85 -1.15
N ASP A 99 -19.40 12.00 -1.49
CA ASP A 99 -19.92 10.96 -0.60
C ASP A 99 -18.99 9.75 -0.61
N VAL A 100 -18.45 9.42 -1.79
CA VAL A 100 -17.49 8.32 -1.99
C VAL A 100 -16.17 8.64 -1.31
N THR A 101 -15.63 9.85 -1.53
CA THR A 101 -14.36 10.28 -0.93
C THR A 101 -14.43 10.32 0.59
N LEU A 102 -15.55 10.79 1.17
CA LEU A 102 -15.75 10.80 2.62
C LEU A 102 -15.79 9.38 3.20
N LYS A 103 -16.51 8.46 2.55
CA LYS A 103 -16.58 7.05 2.97
C LYS A 103 -15.21 6.39 2.94
N ILE A 104 -14.45 6.58 1.86
CA ILE A 104 -13.10 6.05 1.72
C ILE A 104 -12.17 6.65 2.78
N ALA A 105 -12.20 7.97 2.99
CA ALA A 105 -11.36 8.63 3.98
C ALA A 105 -11.60 8.11 5.41
N ARG A 106 -12.85 7.89 5.79
CA ARG A 106 -13.21 7.29 7.09
C ARG A 106 -12.72 5.84 7.20
N ALA A 107 -12.90 5.03 6.15
CA ALA A 107 -12.42 3.65 6.16
C ALA A 107 -10.89 3.56 6.30
N ILE A 108 -10.15 4.39 5.57
CA ILE A 108 -8.67 4.46 5.68
C ILE A 108 -8.26 4.91 7.09
N ARG A 109 -8.93 5.92 7.64
CA ARG A 109 -8.68 6.38 9.02
C ARG A 109 -8.83 5.24 10.01
N ASP A 110 -9.94 4.51 9.94
CA ASP A 110 -10.25 3.46 10.90
C ASP A 110 -9.22 2.33 10.81
N ALA A 111 -8.84 1.92 9.58
CA ALA A 111 -7.78 0.94 9.36
C ALA A 111 -6.40 1.39 9.86
N LEU A 112 -6.03 2.67 9.68
CA LEU A 112 -4.76 3.22 10.16
C LEU A 112 -4.70 3.31 11.68
N ILE A 113 -5.83 3.65 12.32
CA ILE A 113 -5.95 3.70 13.78
C ILE A 113 -5.87 2.28 14.36
N GLU A 114 -6.59 1.32 13.77
CA GLU A 114 -6.56 -0.09 14.18
C GLU A 114 -5.15 -0.67 14.08
N GLY A 115 -4.40 -0.34 13.02
CA GLY A 115 -3.01 -0.74 12.88
C GLY A 115 -2.06 -0.13 13.93
N GLY A 116 -2.45 0.94 14.63
CA GLY A 116 -1.70 1.54 15.74
C GLY A 116 -0.38 2.22 15.37
N ARG A 117 -0.06 2.34 14.07
CA ARG A 117 1.22 2.88 13.57
C ARG A 117 1.18 4.39 13.32
N ALA A 118 0.00 5.00 13.22
CA ALA A 118 -0.19 6.40 12.91
C ALA A 118 -1.28 7.04 13.76
N ARG A 119 -1.20 8.36 13.90
CA ARG A 119 -2.33 9.22 14.24
C ARG A 119 -2.96 9.71 12.94
N VAL A 120 -4.26 9.94 12.93
CA VAL A 120 -4.99 10.35 11.73
C VAL A 120 -5.85 11.57 12.01
N GLY A 121 -5.74 12.58 11.14
CA GLY A 121 -6.69 13.70 11.06
C GLY A 121 -7.36 13.72 9.69
N LEU A 122 -8.62 14.14 9.64
CA LEU A 122 -9.33 14.37 8.38
C LEU A 122 -9.59 15.86 8.20
N ASN A 123 -9.39 16.38 6.99
CA ASN A 123 -9.73 17.78 6.69
C ASN A 123 -11.23 18.06 6.94
N ARG A 124 -12.10 17.11 6.53
CA ARG A 124 -13.51 17.02 6.94
C ARG A 124 -13.89 15.62 7.39
N ASP A 125 -14.68 15.58 8.45
CA ASP A 125 -15.33 14.38 8.98
C ASP A 125 -16.85 14.39 8.75
N ASP A 126 -17.40 15.43 8.12
CA ASP A 126 -18.80 15.60 7.74
C ASP A 126 -18.93 16.14 6.29
N ASP A 127 -20.16 16.38 5.84
CA ASP A 127 -20.47 16.93 4.51
C ASP A 127 -20.42 18.47 4.50
N ARG A 128 -19.26 19.03 4.84
CA ARG A 128 -18.99 20.47 4.71
C ARG A 128 -18.08 20.77 3.53
N PHE A 129 -18.28 21.93 2.90
CA PHE A 129 -17.35 22.44 1.91
C PHE A 129 -16.09 22.97 2.61
N ILE A 130 -14.91 22.61 2.07
CA ILE A 130 -13.62 23.16 2.51
C ILE A 130 -13.05 23.99 1.37
N MET A 131 -12.84 25.29 1.61
CA MET A 131 -12.22 26.17 0.63
C MET A 131 -10.76 25.75 0.39
N LEU A 132 -10.28 25.81 -0.85
CA LEU A 132 -8.94 25.32 -1.22
C LEU A 132 -7.81 25.99 -0.41
N ARG A 133 -7.97 27.25 -0.01
CA ARG A 133 -7.01 27.98 0.85
C ARG A 133 -6.89 27.41 2.27
N GLU A 134 -7.90 26.69 2.75
CA GLU A 134 -7.90 26.06 4.07
C GLU A 134 -7.25 24.67 4.04
N ARG A 135 -6.89 24.14 2.86
CA ARG A 135 -6.24 22.83 2.72
C ARG A 135 -4.72 22.87 2.95
N PHE A 136 -4.09 24.04 2.75
CA PHE A 136 -2.62 24.19 2.77
C PHE A 136 -2.11 25.42 3.55
N GLY A 137 -2.96 26.06 4.36
CA GLY A 137 -2.61 27.28 5.11
C GLY A 137 -1.85 27.02 6.40
#